data_AF-A0A2D6T804-F1
#
_entry.id   AF-A0A2D6T804-F1
#
_cell.length_a   1.000
_cell.length_b   1.000
_cell.length_c   1.000
_cell.angle_alpha   90.00
_cell.angle_beta   90.00
_cell.angle_gamma   90.00
#
_symmetry.space_group_name_H-M   'P 1'
#
loop_
_entity.id
_entity.type
_entity.pdbx_description
1 polymer ?
#
loop_
_entity_poly.entity_id
_entity_poly.type
_entity_poly.pdbx_seq_one_letter_code
_entity_poly.pdbx_strand_id
1 'polypeptide(L)' 'PRGGRIINNGSISAHVPRPFSAPYTATKHAITGLTGSTSLGGRTYDIVWSNRQRNPPRIT' A
#
# COMPACT_ATOMS: atom_id res chain seq x y z
N PRO A 1 -13.87 -12.03 -18.94
CA PRO A 1 -13.66 -10.57 -18.87
C PRO A 1 -12.20 -10.25 -18.49
N ARG A 2 -11.52 -9.39 -19.27
CA ARG A 2 -10.13 -8.96 -18.97
C ARG A 2 -10.17 -7.72 -18.08
N GLY A 3 -9.21 -7.60 -17.18
CA GLY A 3 -9.07 -6.46 -16.26
C GLY A 3 -9.59 -6.70 -14.84
N GLY A 4 -9.06 -5.91 -13.89
CA GLY A 4 -9.41 -5.99 -12.47
C GLY A 4 -8.71 -4.93 -11.62
N ARG A 5 -9.17 -4.74 -10.38
CA ARG A 5 -8.57 -3.78 -9.45
C ARG A 5 -8.21 -4.44 -8.13
N ILE A 6 -6.95 -4.32 -7.72
CA ILE A 6 -6.46 -4.74 -6.42
C ILE A 6 -6.25 -3.49 -5.56
N ILE A 7 -6.82 -3.50 -4.37
CA ILE A 7 -6.73 -2.38 -3.42
C ILE A 7 -6.12 -2.86 -2.12
N ASN A 8 -4.97 -2.29 -1.78
CA ASN A 8 -4.30 -2.52 -0.51
C ASN A 8 -4.79 -1.55 0.58
N ASN A 9 -4.82 -2.02 1.82
CA ASN A 9 -5.05 -1.16 2.99
C ASN A 9 -3.73 -0.49 3.42
N GLY A 10 -3.50 0.71 2.92
CA GLY A 10 -2.33 1.52 3.19
C GLY A 10 -2.40 2.21 4.56
N SER A 11 -1.26 2.69 5.02
CA SER A 11 -1.14 3.45 6.26
C SER A 11 -0.26 4.67 6.05
N ILE A 12 -0.56 5.75 6.76
CA ILE A 12 0.29 6.95 6.77
C ILE A 12 1.72 6.64 7.27
N SER A 13 1.87 5.60 8.10
CA SER A 13 3.16 5.11 8.57
C SER A 13 4.10 4.66 7.45
N ALA A 14 3.61 4.40 6.23
CA ALA A 14 4.46 4.10 5.08
C ALA A 14 5.36 5.27 4.65
N HIS A 15 4.95 6.51 4.96
CA HIS A 15 5.61 7.75 4.53
C HIS A 15 6.09 8.57 5.74
N VAL A 16 5.31 8.55 6.82
CA VAL A 16 5.63 9.25 8.06
C VAL A 16 5.79 8.21 9.18
N PRO A 17 7.03 7.71 9.43
CA PRO A 17 7.28 6.72 10.46
C PRO A 17 6.86 7.24 11.83
N ARG A 18 6.29 6.36 12.65
CA ARG A 18 5.93 6.69 14.04
C ARG A 18 6.95 6.09 15.01
N PRO A 19 7.27 6.76 16.13
CA PRO A 19 8.11 6.18 17.18
C PRO A 19 7.59 4.81 17.61
N PHE A 20 8.50 3.87 17.91
CA PHE A 20 8.20 2.48 18.31
C PHE A 20 7.43 1.63 17.29
N SER A 21 7.31 2.08 16.03
CA SER A 21 6.57 1.35 14.98
C SER A 21 7.45 0.90 13.80
N ALA A 22 8.75 0.74 14.01
CA ALA A 22 9.72 0.35 12.97
C ALA A 22 9.28 -0.86 12.13
N PRO A 23 8.85 -2.01 12.69
CA PRO A 23 8.41 -3.16 11.87
C PRO A 23 7.12 -2.87 11.08
N TYR A 24 6.17 -2.11 11.65
CA TYR A 24 4.94 -1.73 10.96
C TYR A 24 5.20 -0.71 9.83
N THR A 25 6.08 0.27 10.06
CA THR A 25 6.50 1.25 9.06
C THR A 25 7.21 0.54 7.90
N ALA A 26 8.15 -0.36 8.20
CA ALA A 26 8.88 -1.13 7.19
C ALA A 26 7.94 -1.98 6.32
N THR A 27 6.99 -2.69 6.93
CA THR A 27 6.00 -3.48 6.17
C THR A 27 5.09 -2.60 5.31
N LYS A 28 4.63 -1.46 5.82
CA LYS A 28 3.78 -0.53 5.04
C LYS A 28 4.56 0.17 3.92
N HIS A 29 5.85 0.41 4.09
CA HIS A 29 6.73 0.88 3.04
C HIS A 29 6.92 -0.20 1.95
N ALA A 30 7.18 -1.45 2.35
CA ALA A 30 7.30 -2.57 1.42
C ALA A 30 6.03 -2.79 0.58
N ILE A 31 4.84 -2.74 1.20
CA ILE A 31 3.54 -2.84 0.49
C ILE A 31 3.40 -1.72 -0.57
N THR A 32 3.94 -0.53 -0.28
CA THR A 32 3.90 0.62 -1.20
C THR A 32 4.82 0.39 -2.39
N GLY A 33 6.04 -0.10 -2.17
CA GLY A 33 6.96 -0.50 -3.25
C GLY A 33 6.40 -1.64 -4.11
N LEU A 34 5.81 -2.66 -3.47
CA LEU A 34 5.17 -3.78 -4.16
C LEU A 34 4.03 -3.30 -5.07
N THR A 35 3.17 -2.42 -4.57
CA THR A 35 2.07 -1.80 -5.32
C THR A 35 2.57 -1.13 -6.60
N GLY A 36 3.69 -0.39 -6.52
CA GLY A 36 4.29 0.24 -7.70
C GLY A 36 4.77 -0.78 -8.72
N SER A 37 5.49 -1.81 -8.26
CA SER A 37 6.02 -2.87 -9.13
C SER A 37 4.92 -3.67 -9.83
N THR A 38 3.90 -4.13 -9.11
CA THR A 38 2.77 -4.86 -9.70
C THR A 38 1.86 -3.99 -10.55
N SER A 39 1.72 -2.70 -10.26
CA SER A 39 0.97 -1.78 -11.12
C SER A 39 1.63 -1.60 -12.49
N LEU A 40 2.98 -1.65 -12.56
CA LEU A 40 3.71 -1.64 -13.84
C LEU A 40 3.54 -2.96 -14.60
N GLY A 41 3.69 -4.10 -13.94
CA GLY A 41 3.53 -5.42 -14.54
C GLY A 41 2.08 -5.77 -14.92
N GLY A 42 1.10 -5.22 -14.20
CA GLY A 42 -0.33 -5.47 -14.40
C GLY A 42 -0.93 -4.78 -15.62
N ARG A 43 -0.22 -3.83 -16.24
CA ARG A 43 -0.72 -3.04 -17.40
C ARG A 43 -1.12 -3.91 -18.58
N THR A 44 -0.34 -4.94 -18.88
CA THR A 44 -0.62 -5.89 -19.98
C THR A 44 -1.92 -6.67 -19.78
N TYR A 45 -2.39 -6.78 -18.53
CA TYR A 45 -3.56 -7.56 -18.14
C TYR A 45 -4.76 -6.68 -17.76
N ASP A 46 -4.68 -5.36 -17.98
CA ASP A 46 -5.65 -4.36 -17.51
C ASP A 46 -5.90 -4.44 -15.99
N ILE A 47 -4.87 -4.83 -15.22
CA ILE A 47 -4.93 -4.93 -13.76
C ILE A 47 -4.35 -3.67 -13.13
N VAL A 48 -5.19 -2.96 -12.39
CA VAL A 48 -4.79 -1.78 -11.63
C VAL A 48 -4.54 -2.17 -10.18
N TRP A 49 -3.32 -1.89 -9.71
CA TRP A 49 -2.97 -2.06 -8.30
C TRP A 49 -2.86 -0.68 -7.62
N SER A 50 -3.56 -0.49 -6.50
CA SER A 50 -3.59 0.80 -5.78
C SER A 50 -3.55 0.62 -4.26
N ASN A 51 -3.03 1.62 -3.54
CA ASN A 51 -2.95 1.61 -2.07
C ASN A 51 -3.84 2.70 -1.47
N ARG A 52 -4.76 2.35 -0.58
CA ARG A 52 -5.64 3.31 0.10
C ARG A 52 -5.05 3.69 1.45
N GLN A 53 -4.50 4.90 1.57
CA GLN A 53 -4.00 5.39 2.86
C GLN A 53 -5.15 5.50 3.87
N ARG A 54 -4.98 4.88 5.04
CA ARG A 54 -5.83 5.10 6.20
C ARG A 54 -5.01 5.71 7.33
N ASN A 55 -5.64 6.63 8.05
CA ASN A 55 -5.15 7.00 9.37
C ASN A 55 -5.51 5.86 10.33
N PRO A 56 -4.55 5.31 11.09
CA PRO A 56 -4.89 4.43 12.18
C PRO A 56 -5.73 5.22 13.21
N PRO A 57 -6.65 4.54 13.91
CA PRO A 57 -7.52 5.19 14.90
C PRO A 57 -6.68 5.97 15.91
N ARG A 58 -7.12 7.19 16.26
CA ARG A 58 -6.60 7.87 17.45
C ARG A 58 -7.00 7.00 18.64
N ILE A 59 -6.02 6.36 19.26
CA ILE A 59 -6.20 5.77 20.59
C ILE A 59 -6.20 6.99 21.53
N THR A 60 -7.40 7.47 21.89
CA THR A 60 -7.64 8.38 23.01
C THR A 60 -8.01 7.57 24.23
#